data_AF-A0AAW2PZ55-F1
#
_entry.id   AF-A0AAW2PZ55-F1
#
_cell.length_a   1.000
_cell.length_b   1.000
_cell.length_c   1.000
_cell.angle_alpha   90.00
_cell.angle_beta   90.00
_cell.angle_gamma   90.00
#
_symmetry.space_group_name_H-M   'P 1'
#
loop_
_entity.id
_entity.type
_entity.pdbx_description
1 polymer ?
#
loop_
_entity_poly.entity_id
_entity_poly.type
_entity_poly.pdbx_seq_one_letter_code
_entity_poly.pdbx_strand_id
1 'polypeptide(L)'
;MEASLTAKYQPEKASAAATISFVVRDFMLRASISDAVVVNGPSLNGLSLTLEKPRCFAIDYDVPKKDYEFKSFHNLLLGGKPLNLSYTRTKSDAIQGDARTILAGSLVMDLANKVSVNHVPEAGIMKLGYTYEYGGSTTFEPSYDVLKNSFELAVSHRVHEDNVLRATFDTSSKTLGVELSQRSKLNGSLKILASFNLADEQKMPKLYAETTWDFEMRAPCVFAHRRRWFQSGRESHGWKNTLLPPIY
;
A
#
# COMPACT_ATOMS: atom_id res chain seq x y z
N MET A 1 -3.01 -4.30 31.19
CA MET A 1 -2.10 -5.05 30.32
C MET A 1 -2.97 -6.02 29.56
N GLU A 2 -2.91 -5.99 28.24
CA GLU A 2 -3.69 -6.87 27.38
C GLU A 2 -2.72 -7.69 26.55
N ALA A 3 -2.97 -8.99 26.43
CA ALA A 3 -2.14 -9.91 25.67
C ALA A 3 -3.01 -10.71 24.72
N SER A 4 -2.57 -10.82 23.46
CA SER A 4 -3.27 -11.60 22.43
C SER A 4 -2.30 -12.58 21.78
N LEU A 5 -2.72 -13.84 21.64
CA LEU A 5 -2.03 -14.87 20.88
C LEU A 5 -2.90 -15.25 19.68
N THR A 6 -2.37 -15.14 18.47
CA THR A 6 -3.02 -15.59 17.25
C THR A 6 -2.14 -16.64 16.58
N ALA A 7 -2.69 -17.83 16.33
CA ALA A 7 -2.03 -18.87 15.56
C ALA A 7 -2.84 -19.15 14.30
N LYS A 8 -2.17 -19.27 13.15
CA LYS A 8 -2.77 -19.58 11.85
C LYS A 8 -2.01 -20.73 11.21
N TYR A 9 -2.72 -21.69 10.64
CA TYR A 9 -2.15 -22.82 9.90
C TYR A 9 -2.81 -22.92 8.54
N GLN A 10 -2.01 -22.97 7.47
CA GLN A 10 -2.47 -23.14 6.10
C GLN A 10 -1.98 -24.50 5.57
N PRO A 11 -2.86 -25.53 5.52
CA PRO A 11 -2.46 -26.88 5.12
C PRO A 11 -1.99 -26.94 3.65
N GLU A 12 -2.58 -26.15 2.76
CA GLU A 12 -2.21 -26.10 1.33
C GLU A 12 -0.76 -25.63 1.08
N LYS A 13 -0.22 -24.83 2.01
CA LYS A 13 1.15 -24.30 1.91
C LYS A 13 2.12 -24.92 2.92
N ALA A 14 1.65 -25.90 3.72
CA ALA A 14 2.38 -26.46 4.85
C ALA A 14 3.05 -25.41 5.76
N SER A 15 2.39 -24.24 5.91
CA SER A 15 2.94 -23.08 6.62
C SER A 15 2.13 -22.78 7.89
N ALA A 16 2.83 -22.50 8.99
CA ALA A 16 2.27 -22.05 10.24
C ALA A 16 2.78 -20.64 10.57
N ALA A 17 1.91 -19.82 11.16
CA ALA A 17 2.25 -18.51 11.66
C ALA A 17 1.72 -18.34 13.08
N ALA A 18 2.51 -17.73 13.95
CA ALA A 18 2.09 -17.35 15.29
C ALA A 18 2.42 -15.88 15.55
N THR A 19 1.54 -15.18 16.23
CA THR A 19 1.71 -13.77 16.61
C THR A 19 1.31 -13.61 18.06
N ILE A 20 2.22 -13.06 18.85
CA ILE A 20 1.98 -12.64 20.23
C ILE A 20 2.02 -11.13 20.25
N SER A 21 1.07 -10.49 20.91
CA SER A 21 1.08 -9.04 21.10
C SER A 21 0.76 -8.70 22.55
N PHE A 22 1.49 -7.73 23.08
CA PHE A 22 1.34 -7.18 24.42
C PHE A 22 1.07 -5.68 24.29
N VAL A 23 -0.09 -5.25 24.77
CA VAL A 23 -0.44 -3.84 24.88
C VAL A 23 -0.27 -3.42 26.34
N VAL A 24 0.66 -2.49 26.56
CA VAL A 24 0.94 -1.90 27.86
C VAL A 24 0.77 -0.39 27.75
N ARG A 25 -0.34 0.11 28.29
CA ARG A 25 -0.74 1.53 28.21
C ARG A 25 -0.88 1.99 26.76
N ASP A 26 0.10 2.75 26.29
CA ASP A 26 0.21 3.37 24.98
C ASP A 26 1.26 2.69 24.08
N PHE A 27 1.87 1.60 24.54
CA PHE A 27 2.82 0.82 23.77
C PHE A 27 2.22 -0.52 23.37
N MET A 28 2.52 -0.95 22.15
CA MET A 28 2.26 -2.29 21.67
C MET A 28 3.57 -2.95 21.27
N LEU A 29 3.87 -4.07 21.91
CA LEU A 29 4.95 -4.97 21.55
C LEU A 29 4.34 -6.17 20.83
N ARG A 30 4.81 -6.49 19.64
CA ARG A 30 4.35 -7.64 18.86
C ARG A 30 5.55 -8.49 18.45
N ALA A 31 5.45 -9.79 18.64
CA ALA A 31 6.36 -10.77 18.09
C ALA A 31 5.57 -11.67 17.15
N SER A 32 6.00 -11.79 15.90
CA SER A 32 5.36 -12.67 14.91
C SER A 32 6.39 -13.60 14.29
N ILE A 33 5.99 -14.84 14.06
CA ILE A 33 6.73 -15.81 13.25
C ILE A 33 5.84 -16.21 12.08
N SER A 34 6.40 -16.14 10.87
CA SER A 34 5.72 -16.50 9.62
C SER A 34 6.50 -17.63 8.95
N ASP A 35 5.83 -18.51 8.23
CA ASP A 35 6.47 -19.62 7.49
C ASP A 35 7.29 -20.58 8.37
N ALA A 36 6.80 -20.86 9.58
CA ALA A 36 7.36 -21.89 10.43
C ALA A 36 7.03 -23.28 9.84
N VAL A 37 8.00 -23.87 9.14
CA VAL A 37 7.92 -25.25 8.65
C VAL A 37 8.51 -26.19 9.70
N VAL A 38 7.67 -27.00 10.35
CA VAL A 38 8.04 -27.95 11.43
C VAL A 38 8.67 -29.24 10.88
N VAL A 39 9.17 -29.23 9.64
CA VAL A 39 9.67 -30.46 8.99
C VAL A 39 11.08 -30.83 9.47
N ASN A 40 11.86 -29.89 10.01
CA ASN A 40 13.26 -30.12 10.47
C ASN A 40 13.57 -29.54 11.87
N GLY A 41 12.57 -29.30 12.71
CA GLY A 41 12.71 -28.66 14.01
C GLY A 41 12.35 -27.16 14.00
N PRO A 42 12.36 -26.49 15.17
CA PRO A 42 12.01 -25.08 15.27
C PRO A 42 13.05 -24.22 14.55
N SER A 43 12.63 -23.53 13.47
CA SER A 43 13.43 -22.49 12.83
C SER A 43 12.90 -21.12 13.22
N LEU A 44 13.78 -20.14 13.41
CA LEU A 44 13.41 -18.73 13.65
C LEU A 44 13.11 -17.98 12.34
N ASN A 45 12.91 -18.72 11.24
CA ASN A 45 12.62 -18.13 9.94
C ASN A 45 11.32 -17.32 10.03
N GLY A 46 11.34 -16.12 9.45
CA GLY A 46 10.21 -15.20 9.48
C GLY A 46 9.87 -14.63 10.86
N LEU A 47 10.75 -14.75 11.86
CA LEU A 47 10.59 -14.07 13.15
C LEU A 47 10.80 -12.55 12.98
N SER A 48 9.80 -11.78 13.38
CA SER A 48 9.85 -10.32 13.44
C SER A 48 9.36 -9.79 14.78
N LEU A 49 9.95 -8.67 15.20
CA LEU A 49 9.60 -7.95 16.41
C LEU A 49 9.15 -6.54 16.02
N THR A 50 7.98 -6.12 16.47
CA THR A 50 7.49 -4.75 16.36
C THR A 50 7.34 -4.13 17.73
N LEU A 51 7.88 -2.94 17.94
CA LEU A 51 7.55 -2.07 19.06
C LEU A 51 6.95 -0.78 18.53
N GLU A 52 5.71 -0.48 18.86
CA GLU A 52 5.06 0.75 18.44
C GLU A 52 4.44 1.52 19.61
N LYS A 53 4.43 2.83 19.45
CA LYS A 53 3.57 3.75 20.19
C LYS A 53 2.67 4.43 19.16
N PRO A 54 1.35 4.14 19.13
CA PRO A 54 0.46 4.66 18.10
C PRO A 54 0.56 6.18 17.95
N ARG A 55 0.70 6.64 16.70
CA ARG A 55 0.86 8.06 16.33
C ARG A 55 2.16 8.74 16.78
N CYS A 56 3.10 8.02 17.38
CA CYS A 56 4.40 8.58 17.77
C CYS A 56 5.55 7.89 17.03
N PHE A 57 5.70 6.58 17.17
CA PHE A 57 6.78 5.86 16.51
C PHE A 57 6.46 4.37 16.34
N ALA A 58 7.18 3.72 15.44
CA ALA A 58 7.19 2.29 15.25
C ALA A 58 8.61 1.81 14.95
N ILE A 59 8.97 0.65 15.50
CA ILE A 59 10.23 -0.04 15.27
C ILE A 59 9.86 -1.44 14.82
N ASP A 60 10.21 -1.79 13.59
CA ASP A 60 10.07 -3.14 13.05
C ASP A 60 11.46 -3.75 12.88
N TYR A 61 11.65 -4.99 13.33
CA TYR A 61 12.91 -5.71 13.26
C TYR A 61 12.67 -7.13 12.71
N ASP A 62 13.34 -7.46 11.61
CA ASP A 62 13.40 -8.82 11.05
C ASP A 62 14.62 -9.51 11.69
N VAL A 63 14.36 -10.50 12.55
CA VAL A 63 15.41 -11.15 13.36
C VAL A 63 16.38 -11.96 12.49
N PRO A 64 15.92 -12.82 11.56
CA PRO A 64 16.81 -13.55 10.66
C PRO A 64 17.67 -12.65 9.78
N LYS A 65 17.09 -11.60 9.18
CA LYS A 65 17.81 -10.71 8.27
C LYS A 65 18.63 -9.65 8.99
N LYS A 66 18.35 -9.41 10.27
CA LYS A 66 18.88 -8.27 11.04
C LYS A 66 18.53 -6.92 10.42
N ASP A 67 17.44 -6.87 9.67
CA ASP A 67 16.92 -5.65 9.06
C ASP A 67 16.08 -4.90 10.09
N TYR A 68 16.17 -3.58 10.11
CA TYR A 68 15.29 -2.77 10.95
C TYR A 68 14.70 -1.60 10.18
N GLU A 69 13.51 -1.21 10.61
CA GLU A 69 12.84 0.00 10.18
C GLU A 69 12.37 0.77 11.40
N PHE A 70 12.88 1.98 11.55
CA PHE A 70 12.45 2.92 12.58
C PHE A 70 11.65 4.04 11.91
N LYS A 71 10.43 4.27 12.37
CA LYS A 71 9.54 5.36 11.94
C LYS A 71 9.18 6.22 13.13
N SER A 72 9.36 7.53 13.04
CA SER A 72 8.85 8.51 14.01
C SER A 72 7.95 9.52 13.31
N PHE A 73 6.89 9.93 14.00
CA PHE A 73 5.87 10.87 13.53
C PHE A 73 5.61 11.90 14.62
N HIS A 74 5.70 13.18 14.27
CA HIS A 74 5.41 14.29 15.17
C HIS A 74 4.43 15.24 14.52
N ASN A 75 3.31 15.47 15.19
CA ASN A 75 2.32 16.46 14.79
C ASN A 75 2.35 17.58 15.81
N LEU A 76 2.66 18.79 15.35
CA LEU A 76 2.83 19.99 16.16
C LEU A 76 1.98 21.11 15.57
N LEU A 77 1.78 22.18 16.34
CA LEU A 77 1.17 23.42 15.86
C LEU A 77 2.23 24.50 15.79
N LEU A 78 2.54 24.98 14.58
CA LEU A 78 3.43 26.12 14.36
C LEU A 78 2.56 27.36 14.09
N GLY A 79 2.51 28.30 15.04
CA GLY A 79 1.63 29.47 14.90
C GLY A 79 0.14 29.11 14.76
N GLY A 80 -0.30 28.02 15.42
CA GLY A 80 -1.66 27.49 15.30
C GLY A 80 -1.92 26.69 14.02
N LYS A 81 -0.91 26.50 13.17
CA LYS A 81 -1.00 25.75 11.91
C LYS A 81 -0.44 24.33 12.04
N PRO A 82 -1.11 23.29 11.52
CA PRO A 82 -0.62 21.91 11.60
C PRO A 82 0.73 21.73 10.89
N LEU A 83 1.72 21.27 11.65
CA LEU A 83 3.04 20.86 11.18
C LEU A 83 3.19 19.35 11.44
N ASN A 84 3.31 18.55 10.39
CA ASN A 84 3.58 17.12 10.48
C ASN A 84 5.02 16.86 10.07
N LEU A 85 5.77 16.14 10.90
CA LEU A 85 7.13 15.72 10.66
C LEU A 85 7.20 14.20 10.73
N SER A 86 7.95 13.60 9.84
CA SER A 86 8.22 12.17 9.85
C SER A 86 9.68 11.88 9.58
N TYR A 87 10.21 10.92 10.32
CA TYR A 87 11.55 10.38 10.14
C TYR A 87 11.43 8.88 9.95
N THR A 88 12.02 8.36 8.88
CA THR A 88 12.14 6.92 8.66
C THR A 88 13.60 6.56 8.44
N ARG A 89 14.10 5.57 9.17
CA ARG A 89 15.42 4.99 8.98
C ARG A 89 15.25 3.51 8.76
N THR A 90 15.67 3.04 7.60
CA THR A 90 15.67 1.63 7.25
C THR A 90 17.11 1.18 7.10
N LYS A 91 17.43 -0.02 7.59
CA LYS A 91 18.70 -0.68 7.31
C LYS A 91 18.39 -2.10 6.88
N SER A 92 18.99 -2.52 5.77
CA SER A 92 19.04 -3.92 5.39
C SER A 92 20.46 -4.46 5.52
N ASP A 93 20.63 -5.60 6.19
CA ASP A 93 21.92 -6.29 6.31
C ASP A 93 22.24 -7.09 5.03
N ALA A 94 21.21 -7.45 4.25
CA ALA A 94 21.36 -8.14 2.96
C ALA A 94 22.14 -7.31 1.92
N ILE A 95 22.12 -5.98 2.07
CA ILE A 95 22.87 -5.05 1.24
C ILE A 95 23.83 -4.30 2.17
N GLN A 96 25.03 -4.86 2.36
CA GLN A 96 26.06 -4.31 3.24
C GLN A 96 26.25 -2.79 3.01
N GLY A 97 25.82 -1.98 3.98
CA GLY A 97 25.98 -0.51 3.95
C GLY A 97 24.77 0.30 3.46
N ASP A 98 23.66 -0.34 3.07
CA ASP A 98 22.47 0.37 2.56
C ASP A 98 21.50 0.72 3.69
N ALA A 99 21.88 1.74 4.47
CA ALA A 99 20.99 2.34 5.44
C ALA A 99 20.37 3.60 4.83
N ARG A 100 19.05 3.60 4.65
CA ARG A 100 18.29 4.66 4.01
C ARG A 100 17.57 5.53 5.04
N THR A 101 17.69 6.85 4.90
CA THR A 101 16.97 7.84 5.72
C THR A 101 15.96 8.57 4.87
N ILE A 102 14.78 8.80 5.41
CA ILE A 102 13.74 9.66 4.84
C ILE A 102 13.32 10.65 5.90
N LEU A 103 13.50 11.93 5.60
CA LEU A 103 13.05 13.06 6.40
C LEU A 103 11.96 13.76 5.61
N ALA A 104 10.72 13.73 6.10
CA ALA A 104 9.63 14.45 5.46
C ALA A 104 8.92 15.38 6.45
N GLY A 105 8.44 16.50 5.94
CA GLY A 105 7.72 17.51 6.70
C GLY A 105 6.61 18.13 5.86
N SER A 106 5.52 18.53 6.49
CA SER A 106 4.44 19.27 5.85
C SER A 106 3.83 20.29 6.80
N LEU A 107 3.63 21.52 6.31
CA LEU A 107 3.00 22.61 7.02
C LEU A 107 1.74 23.02 6.26
N VAL A 108 0.58 22.91 6.91
CA VAL A 108 -0.70 23.35 6.37
C VAL A 108 -0.91 24.81 6.73
N MET A 109 -0.72 25.72 5.78
CA MET A 109 -0.81 27.16 6.04
C MET A 109 -2.26 27.63 6.14
N ASP A 110 -3.14 27.10 5.30
CA ASP A 110 -4.60 27.31 5.37
C ASP A 110 -5.33 26.17 4.64
N LEU A 111 -6.63 26.35 4.34
CA LEU A 111 -7.45 25.33 3.68
C LEU A 111 -7.00 25.04 2.23
N ALA A 112 -6.35 26.01 1.57
CA ALA A 112 -5.93 25.91 0.19
C ALA A 112 -4.42 25.66 0.05
N ASN A 113 -3.60 26.13 1.00
CA ASN A 113 -2.15 26.21 0.86
C ASN A 113 -1.42 25.27 1.82
N LYS A 114 -0.52 24.44 1.27
CA LYS A 114 0.33 23.51 2.03
C LYS A 114 1.76 23.51 1.47
N VAL A 115 2.75 23.57 2.37
CA VAL A 115 4.17 23.42 2.04
C VAL A 115 4.64 22.05 2.51
N SER A 116 5.51 21.39 1.76
CA SER A 116 6.08 20.10 2.11
C SER A 116 7.56 20.03 1.78
N VAL A 117 8.31 19.25 2.56
CA VAL A 117 9.71 18.95 2.31
C VAL A 117 9.88 17.43 2.38
N ASN A 118 10.68 16.87 1.49
CA ASN A 118 11.06 15.48 1.50
C ASN A 118 12.54 15.36 1.15
N HIS A 119 13.33 14.82 2.07
CA HIS A 119 14.76 14.67 1.95
C HIS A 119 15.16 13.21 2.15
N VAL A 120 15.87 12.67 1.17
CA VAL A 120 16.46 11.34 1.19
C VAL A 120 17.96 11.51 0.94
N PRO A 121 18.77 11.68 2.00
CA PRO A 121 20.20 11.99 1.89
C PRO A 121 20.94 10.99 1.00
N GLU A 122 20.72 9.69 1.20
CA GLU A 122 21.45 8.62 0.53
C GLU A 122 21.09 8.52 -0.96
N ALA A 123 19.91 8.99 -1.35
CA ALA A 123 19.50 9.07 -2.76
C ALA A 123 19.83 10.44 -3.39
N GLY A 124 20.41 11.38 -2.65
CA GLY A 124 20.66 12.74 -3.11
C GLY A 124 19.39 13.47 -3.51
N ILE A 125 18.29 13.29 -2.76
CA ILE A 125 17.00 13.93 -3.03
C ILE A 125 16.70 14.96 -1.95
N MET A 126 16.40 16.20 -2.34
CA MET A 126 15.88 17.23 -1.44
C MET A 126 14.77 18.00 -2.16
N LYS A 127 13.53 17.50 -2.02
CA LYS A 127 12.35 18.05 -2.67
C LYS A 127 11.62 19.01 -1.75
N LEU A 128 11.40 20.23 -2.24
CA LEU A 128 10.49 21.21 -1.67
C LEU A 128 9.22 21.22 -2.53
N GLY A 129 8.07 20.92 -1.94
CA GLY A 129 6.78 20.89 -2.61
C GLY A 129 5.84 21.96 -2.07
N TYR A 130 5.02 22.51 -2.94
CA TYR A 130 3.91 23.39 -2.59
C TYR A 130 2.63 22.82 -3.18
N THR A 131 1.53 22.93 -2.45
CA THR A 131 0.19 22.54 -2.89
C THR A 131 -0.73 23.75 -2.72
N TYR A 132 -1.45 24.08 -3.79
CA TYR A 132 -2.50 25.10 -3.79
C TYR A 132 -3.80 24.52 -4.35
N GLU A 133 -4.86 24.55 -3.56
CA GLU A 133 -6.21 24.17 -3.98
C GLU A 133 -7.04 25.40 -4.34
N TYR A 134 -7.48 25.47 -5.60
CA TYR A 134 -8.33 26.52 -6.12
C TYR A 134 -9.75 26.01 -6.34
N GLY A 135 -10.72 26.73 -5.75
CA GLY A 135 -12.15 26.50 -5.97
C GLY A 135 -12.65 25.13 -5.49
N GLY A 136 -11.89 24.41 -4.66
CA GLY A 136 -12.27 23.07 -4.21
C GLY A 136 -12.27 22.01 -5.33
N SER A 137 -11.70 22.31 -6.50
CA SER A 137 -11.76 21.42 -7.68
C SER A 137 -10.40 21.24 -8.34
N THR A 138 -9.58 22.30 -8.35
CA THR A 138 -8.29 22.33 -9.03
C THR A 138 -7.16 22.36 -8.03
N THR A 139 -6.14 21.53 -8.20
CA THR A 139 -4.95 21.54 -7.34
C THR A 139 -3.71 21.78 -8.19
N PHE A 140 -2.86 22.71 -7.75
CA PHE A 140 -1.54 22.98 -8.31
C PHE A 140 -0.49 22.48 -7.34
N GLU A 141 0.43 21.65 -7.83
CA GLU A 141 1.46 20.98 -7.04
C GLU A 141 2.84 21.16 -7.67
N PRO A 142 3.42 22.37 -7.64
CA PRO A 142 4.81 22.54 -8.02
C PRO A 142 5.74 21.98 -6.93
N SER A 143 6.82 21.35 -7.37
CA SER A 143 7.90 20.92 -6.51
C SER A 143 9.25 21.10 -7.17
N TYR A 144 10.28 21.30 -6.35
CA TYR A 144 11.63 21.55 -6.77
C TYR A 144 12.59 20.64 -6.01
N ASP A 145 13.36 19.85 -6.75
CA ASP A 145 14.46 19.05 -6.20
C ASP A 145 15.75 19.89 -6.23
N VAL A 146 16.18 20.35 -5.07
CA VAL A 146 17.33 21.26 -4.90
C VAL A 146 18.63 20.60 -5.35
N LEU A 147 18.79 19.30 -5.09
CA LEU A 147 20.02 18.58 -5.39
C LEU A 147 20.14 18.24 -6.88
N LYS A 148 19.00 18.00 -7.54
CA LYS A 148 18.95 17.75 -9.00
C LYS A 148 18.77 19.01 -9.83
N ASN A 149 18.49 20.14 -9.19
CA ASN A 149 18.13 21.39 -9.84
C ASN A 149 17.01 21.21 -10.88
N SER A 150 15.91 20.58 -10.47
CA SER A 150 14.80 20.24 -11.37
C SER A 150 13.44 20.50 -10.75
N PHE A 151 12.48 20.90 -11.57
CA PHE A 151 11.08 21.07 -11.20
C PHE A 151 10.24 19.87 -11.62
N GLU A 152 9.31 19.49 -10.75
CA GLU A 152 8.18 18.63 -11.08
C GLU A 152 6.90 19.42 -10.81
N LEU A 153 6.06 19.56 -11.82
CA LEU A 153 4.79 20.29 -11.76
C LEU A 153 3.66 19.28 -11.94
N ALA A 154 2.67 19.32 -11.07
CA ALA A 154 1.40 18.62 -11.30
C ALA A 154 0.23 19.59 -11.18
N VAL A 155 -0.76 19.41 -12.05
CA VAL A 155 -2.05 20.12 -11.99
C VAL A 155 -3.13 19.06 -12.07
N SER A 156 -4.07 19.07 -11.13
CA SER A 156 -5.24 18.19 -11.15
C SER A 156 -6.52 19.00 -11.14
N HIS A 157 -7.55 18.50 -11.81
CA HIS A 157 -8.88 19.11 -11.85
C HIS A 157 -9.96 18.03 -11.74
N ARG A 158 -10.87 18.23 -10.79
CA ARG A 158 -12.07 17.41 -10.62
C ARG A 158 -13.13 17.83 -11.63
N VAL A 159 -13.49 16.92 -12.54
CA VAL A 159 -14.44 17.21 -13.63
C VAL A 159 -15.88 16.85 -13.24
N HIS A 160 -16.11 15.66 -12.65
CA HIS A 160 -17.45 15.20 -12.26
C HIS A 160 -17.38 14.13 -11.19
N GLU A 161 -18.13 14.30 -10.09
CA GLU A 161 -18.27 13.50 -8.83
C GLU A 161 -17.04 12.74 -8.30
N ASP A 162 -16.33 11.96 -9.12
CA ASP A 162 -15.12 11.20 -8.78
C ASP A 162 -14.08 11.10 -9.92
N ASN A 163 -14.25 11.87 -11.01
CA ASN A 163 -13.36 11.93 -12.16
C ASN A 163 -12.31 13.04 -11.97
N VAL A 164 -11.03 12.67 -12.05
CA VAL A 164 -9.90 13.60 -11.94
C VAL A 164 -9.06 13.53 -13.21
N LEU A 165 -8.92 14.68 -13.86
CA LEU A 165 -7.92 14.90 -14.89
C LEU A 165 -6.67 15.47 -14.24
N ARG A 166 -5.51 14.89 -14.48
CA ARG A 166 -4.22 15.33 -13.96
C ARG A 166 -3.20 15.46 -15.07
N ALA A 167 -2.50 16.58 -15.13
CA ALA A 167 -1.35 16.79 -15.98
C ALA A 167 -0.09 16.89 -15.12
N THR A 168 1.02 16.33 -15.57
CA THR A 168 2.31 16.35 -14.88
C THR A 168 3.42 16.71 -15.85
N PHE A 169 4.41 17.48 -15.39
CA PHE A 169 5.60 17.78 -16.14
C PHE A 169 6.84 17.71 -15.25
N ASP A 170 7.82 16.94 -15.66
CA ASP A 170 9.12 16.80 -14.99
C ASP A 170 10.21 17.37 -15.89
N THR A 171 10.92 18.40 -15.42
CA THR A 171 11.97 19.06 -16.20
C THR A 171 13.24 18.23 -16.33
N SER A 172 13.53 17.37 -15.35
CA SER A 172 14.71 16.50 -15.35
C SER A 172 14.59 15.44 -16.44
N SER A 173 13.47 14.72 -16.44
CA SER A 173 13.20 13.70 -17.46
C SER A 173 12.64 14.27 -18.76
N LYS A 174 12.23 15.55 -18.76
CA LYS A 174 11.50 16.22 -19.85
C LYS A 174 10.23 15.47 -20.24
N THR A 175 9.59 14.82 -19.27
CA THR A 175 8.40 14.00 -19.50
C THR A 175 7.15 14.80 -19.18
N LEU A 176 6.25 14.89 -20.15
CA LEU A 176 4.88 15.34 -19.97
C LEU A 176 3.97 14.14 -19.79
N GLY A 177 3.06 14.20 -18.82
CA GLY A 177 2.07 13.16 -18.55
C GLY A 177 0.67 13.75 -18.43
N VAL A 178 -0.32 13.00 -18.89
CA VAL A 178 -1.75 13.28 -18.68
C VAL A 178 -2.40 12.00 -18.18
N GLU A 179 -3.15 12.11 -17.09
CA GLU A 179 -3.87 11.02 -16.45
C GLU A 179 -5.35 11.41 -16.32
N LEU A 180 -6.24 10.57 -16.82
CA LEU A 180 -7.65 10.57 -16.45
C LEU A 180 -7.86 9.41 -15.50
N SER A 181 -8.35 9.71 -14.30
CA SER A 181 -8.78 8.70 -13.34
C SER A 181 -10.27 8.89 -13.07
N GLN A 182 -11.01 7.78 -13.12
CA GLN A 182 -12.42 7.71 -12.85
C GLN A 182 -12.63 6.64 -11.79
N ARG A 183 -13.31 7.00 -10.71
CA ARG A 183 -13.72 6.06 -9.67
C ARG A 183 -15.23 6.02 -9.64
N SER A 184 -15.82 4.83 -9.69
CA SER A 184 -17.25 4.65 -9.52
C SER A 184 -17.49 3.63 -8.41
N LYS A 185 -18.44 3.94 -7.52
CA LYS A 185 -18.86 3.00 -6.47
C LYS A 185 -19.57 1.76 -7.02
N LEU A 186 -20.07 1.82 -8.26
CA LEU A 186 -20.85 0.75 -8.89
C LEU A 186 -20.08 0.01 -9.99
N ASN A 187 -19.19 0.70 -10.71
CA ASN A 187 -18.53 0.19 -11.93
C ASN A 187 -17.01 0.05 -11.81
N GLY A 188 -16.48 0.04 -10.57
CA GLY A 188 -15.03 -0.06 -10.35
C GLY A 188 -14.26 1.22 -10.71
N SER A 189 -12.98 1.09 -11.03
CA SER A 189 -12.11 2.22 -11.39
C SER A 189 -11.52 2.08 -12.79
N LEU A 190 -11.41 3.20 -13.50
CA LEU A 190 -10.75 3.33 -14.80
C LEU A 190 -9.61 4.35 -14.66
N LYS A 191 -8.45 4.02 -15.21
CA LYS A 191 -7.29 4.91 -15.27
C LYS A 191 -6.72 4.89 -16.67
N ILE A 192 -6.61 6.06 -17.30
CA ILE A 192 -5.99 6.25 -18.61
C ILE A 192 -4.81 7.21 -18.43
N LEU A 193 -3.66 6.82 -18.93
CA LEU A 193 -2.39 7.51 -18.79
C LEU A 193 -1.76 7.67 -20.17
N ALA A 194 -1.43 8.91 -20.54
CA ALA A 194 -0.62 9.21 -21.70
C ALA A 194 0.63 9.94 -21.24
N SER A 195 1.81 9.53 -21.74
CA SER A 195 3.07 10.23 -21.44
C SER A 195 3.93 10.39 -22.68
N PHE A 196 4.64 11.51 -22.74
CA PHE A 196 5.48 11.88 -23.86
C PHE A 196 6.79 12.48 -23.34
N ASN A 197 7.92 12.00 -23.84
CA ASN A 197 9.23 12.55 -23.50
C ASN A 197 9.61 13.59 -24.56
N LEU A 198 9.77 14.84 -24.15
CA LEU A 198 10.10 15.97 -25.03
C LEU A 198 11.57 15.97 -25.49
N ALA A 199 12.43 15.14 -24.90
CA ALA A 199 13.80 14.94 -25.35
C ALA A 199 13.91 14.00 -26.56
N ASP A 200 12.93 13.11 -26.72
CA ASP A 200 12.90 12.16 -27.83
C ASP A 200 12.18 12.83 -29.02
N GLU A 201 12.93 13.26 -30.03
CA GLU A 201 12.40 14.00 -31.20
C GLU A 201 11.38 13.22 -32.04
N GLN A 202 11.21 11.91 -31.81
CA GLN A 202 10.40 11.06 -32.70
C GLN A 202 9.88 9.76 -32.06
N LYS A 203 9.16 9.84 -30.93
CA LYS A 203 8.43 8.66 -30.40
C LYS A 203 6.96 8.94 -30.17
N MET A 204 6.11 7.99 -30.57
CA MET A 204 4.70 7.99 -30.22
C MET A 204 4.53 8.11 -28.69
N PRO A 205 3.52 8.84 -28.20
CA PRO A 205 3.24 8.91 -26.78
C PRO A 205 2.93 7.51 -26.24
N LYS A 206 3.46 7.20 -25.05
CA LYS A 206 3.16 5.96 -24.36
C LYS A 206 1.76 6.07 -23.77
N LEU A 207 0.86 5.21 -24.25
CA LEU A 207 -0.52 5.11 -23.76
C LEU A 207 -0.66 3.88 -22.88
N TYR A 208 -1.32 4.04 -21.74
CA TYR A 208 -1.65 2.99 -20.80
C TYR A 208 -3.09 3.16 -20.33
N ALA A 209 -3.84 2.06 -20.27
CA ALA A 209 -5.20 2.04 -19.76
C ALA A 209 -5.37 0.84 -18.83
N GLU A 210 -5.97 1.07 -17.67
CA GLU A 210 -6.22 0.09 -16.63
C GLU A 210 -7.66 0.21 -16.15
N THR A 211 -8.31 -0.94 -15.95
CA THR A 211 -9.64 -1.03 -15.33
C THR A 211 -9.61 -2.05 -14.21
N THR A 212 -10.27 -1.73 -13.10
CA THR A 212 -10.34 -2.58 -11.90
C THR A 212 -11.81 -2.75 -11.51
N TRP A 213 -12.22 -3.98 -11.21
CA TRP A 213 -13.59 -4.34 -10.85
C TRP A 213 -13.57 -5.12 -9.53
N ASP A 214 -14.36 -4.67 -8.56
CA ASP A 214 -14.53 -5.35 -7.28
C ASP A 214 -15.85 -6.13 -7.28
N PHE A 215 -15.80 -7.45 -7.10
CA PHE A 215 -16.98 -8.31 -7.04
C PHE A 215 -17.14 -8.88 -5.62
N GLU A 216 -18.26 -8.59 -4.95
CA GLU A 216 -18.63 -9.26 -3.70
C GLU A 216 -19.28 -10.61 -4.03
N MET A 217 -18.52 -11.70 -3.95
CA MET A 217 -19.09 -13.04 -4.04
C MET A 217 -19.62 -13.47 -2.67
N ARG A 218 -20.93 -13.37 -2.46
CA ARG A 218 -21.60 -14.06 -1.34
C ARG A 218 -21.71 -15.53 -1.69
N ALA A 219 -21.00 -16.39 -0.95
CA ALA A 219 -21.19 -17.82 -1.07
C ALA A 219 -22.66 -18.16 -0.74
N PRO A 220 -23.39 -18.89 -1.61
CA PRO A 220 -24.69 -19.41 -1.22
C PRO A 220 -24.48 -20.35 -0.04
N CYS A 221 -25.25 -20.14 1.03
CA CYS A 221 -25.27 -21.03 2.18
C CYS A 221 -25.63 -22.44 1.70
N VAL A 222 -24.65 -23.34 1.63
CA VAL A 222 -24.92 -24.75 1.38
C VAL A 222 -25.62 -25.28 2.63
N PHE A 223 -26.91 -25.55 2.49
CA PHE A 223 -27.71 -26.28 3.47
C PHE A 223 -26.96 -27.54 3.90
N ALA A 224 -26.67 -27.64 5.20
CA ALA A 224 -26.12 -28.82 5.82
C ALA A 224 -27.10 -29.99 5.69
N HIS A 225 -26.94 -30.80 4.64
CA HIS A 225 -27.62 -32.09 4.56
C HIS A 225 -26.86 -33.11 5.41
N ARG A 226 -27.29 -33.22 6.66
CA ARG A 226 -27.07 -34.38 7.53
C ARG A 226 -27.59 -35.62 6.78
N ARG A 227 -26.71 -36.55 6.37
CA ARG A 227 -27.13 -37.94 6.12
C ARG A 227 -26.14 -38.94 6.71
N ARG A 228 -26.75 -39.83 7.50
CA ARG A 228 -26.20 -40.99 8.20
C ARG A 228 -25.49 -41.93 7.25
N TRP A 229 -24.43 -42.53 7.79
CA TRP A 229 -23.84 -43.78 7.36
C TRP A 229 -24.90 -44.89 7.26
N PHE A 230 -24.90 -45.62 6.15
CA PHE A 230 -25.27 -47.03 6.11
C PHE A 230 -24.46 -47.72 5.00
N GLN A 231 -23.67 -48.72 5.39
CA GLN A 231 -23.03 -49.69 4.50
C GLN A 231 -24.07 -50.73 4.06
N SER A 232 -24.12 -51.07 2.77
CA SER A 232 -23.98 -52.45 2.26
C SER A 232 -24.22 -52.48 0.73
N GLY A 233 -23.51 -53.38 0.04
CA GLY A 233 -24.10 -54.12 -1.08
C GLY A 233 -23.77 -53.63 -2.50
N ARG A 234 -22.81 -54.35 -3.10
CA ARG A 234 -22.61 -54.71 -4.51
C ARG A 234 -23.61 -54.24 -5.60
N GLU A 235 -22.97 -53.98 -6.74
CA GLU A 235 -23.33 -54.36 -8.12
C GLU A 235 -24.07 -53.37 -9.04
N SER A 236 -23.30 -52.98 -10.06
CA SER A 236 -23.59 -52.94 -11.50
C SER A 236 -24.64 -51.98 -12.10
N HIS A 237 -24.08 -51.14 -12.99
CA HIS A 237 -24.57 -50.74 -14.31
C HIS A 237 -25.85 -49.90 -14.45
N GLY A 238 -25.70 -48.80 -15.20
CA GLY A 238 -26.81 -48.15 -15.88
C GLY A 238 -26.61 -46.66 -16.11
N TRP A 239 -25.85 -46.29 -17.15
CA TRP A 239 -25.91 -44.94 -17.70
C TRP A 239 -27.30 -44.70 -18.33
N LYS A 240 -28.02 -43.67 -17.87
CA LYS A 240 -29.02 -42.99 -18.69
C LYS A 240 -28.95 -41.48 -18.45
N ASN A 241 -28.62 -40.79 -19.54
CA ASN A 241 -28.67 -39.35 -19.69
C ASN A 241 -30.07 -38.79 -19.42
N THR A 242 -30.16 -37.64 -18.76
CA THR A 242 -31.31 -36.73 -18.91
C THR A 242 -30.89 -35.29 -18.59
N LEU A 243 -30.58 -34.58 -19.68
CA LEU A 243 -31.07 -33.25 -20.07
C LEU A 243 -31.25 -32.18 -18.97
N LEU A 244 -30.48 -31.10 -19.15
CA LEU A 244 -30.64 -29.78 -18.55
C LEU A 244 -32.05 -29.19 -18.78
N PRO A 245 -32.62 -28.47 -17.80
CA PRO A 245 -33.70 -27.53 -18.06
C PRO A 245 -33.17 -26.11 -18.31
N PRO A 246 -33.80 -25.32 -19.19
CA PRO A 246 -33.49 -23.91 -19.40
C PRO A 246 -34.25 -23.06 -18.38
N ILE A 247 -33.68 -21.96 -17.93
CA ILE A 247 -34.43 -20.93 -17.21
C ILE A 247 -34.06 -19.56 -17.77
N TYR A 248 -35.14 -18.87 -18.14
CA TYR A 248 -35.28 -17.51 -18.63
C TYR A 248 -34.70 -16.45 -17.68
#